data_AF-A0A8H4EFK0-F1
#
_entry.id   AF-A0A8H4EFK0-F1
#
_cell.length_a   1.000
_cell.length_b   1.000
_cell.length_c   1.000
_cell.angle_alpha   90.00
_cell.angle_beta   90.00
_cell.angle_gamma   90.00
#
_symmetry.space_group_name_H-M   'P 1'
#
loop_
_entity.id
_entity.type
_entity.pdbx_description
1 polymer ?
#
loop_
_entity_poly.entity_id
_entity_poly.type
_entity_poly.pdbx_seq_one_letter_code
_entity_poly.pdbx_strand_id
1 'polypeptide(L)'
;MSTLSSPRPSIASSRAHSPTPASSRRPSLDTLNTNVGGGLSASSTPSTARAVSPSLHPRRNRTALRDYYNLRPSAADPSGNGSTFRSRSIPRHTDAGDMSSPSSVVATGTELDSPDFDPQRYINHLLTTSSLATVLKAENTLVGDIKTLDSERKALVYDNYSKLIRAVETIGKMRRSMDERGAPLTMTKTLGPAIAFVAETATGLIQEGEEQQRRMREAKATDGTDRRKAEKETVQWVLGAPSRLEKLLSEGKEDEATNDWEEIRNLLDTWEGAKGVAEIRQACEKAMKRDETP
;
A
#
# COMPACT_ATOMS: atom_id res chain seq x y z
N MET A 1 6.93 -38.30 37.99
CA MET A 1 6.34 -37.80 39.26
C MET A 1 7.20 -36.67 39.77
N SER A 2 6.54 -35.58 40.15
CA SER A 2 6.98 -34.49 41.04
C SER A 2 7.99 -33.43 40.55
N THR A 3 7.42 -32.26 40.30
CA THR A 3 7.97 -30.89 40.36
C THR A 3 8.38 -30.49 41.78
N LEU A 4 9.13 -29.39 41.94
CA LEU A 4 9.21 -28.41 43.07
C LEU A 4 10.55 -27.64 42.92
N SER A 5 10.64 -26.49 42.25
CA SER A 5 10.30 -25.11 42.69
C SER A 5 10.97 -24.67 44.01
N SER A 6 11.94 -23.75 43.92
CA SER A 6 12.32 -22.83 45.01
C SER A 6 13.11 -21.59 44.50
N PRO A 7 13.00 -20.44 45.21
CA PRO A 7 12.91 -19.12 44.59
C PRO A 7 14.18 -18.24 44.78
N ARG A 8 14.29 -17.26 43.88
CA ARG A 8 15.33 -16.21 43.84
C ARG A 8 15.09 -15.16 44.94
N PRO A 9 16.10 -14.75 45.73
CA PRO A 9 15.93 -13.73 46.76
C PRO A 9 15.91 -12.31 46.19
N SER A 10 14.92 -11.55 46.64
CA SER A 10 14.77 -10.10 46.45
C SER A 10 15.64 -9.33 47.44
N ILE A 11 16.41 -8.35 46.96
CA ILE A 11 17.03 -7.33 47.82
C ILE A 11 16.19 -6.06 47.69
N ALA A 12 15.47 -5.76 48.76
CA ALA A 12 14.95 -4.44 49.06
C ALA A 12 15.95 -3.72 49.98
N SER A 13 16.30 -2.48 49.68
CA SER A 13 16.69 -1.50 50.71
C SER A 13 16.48 -0.05 50.25
N SER A 14 15.43 0.53 50.83
CA SER A 14 15.37 1.80 51.58
C SER A 14 16.06 3.10 51.09
N ARG A 15 15.19 4.10 50.79
CA ARG A 15 15.01 5.39 51.52
C ARG A 15 15.94 6.59 51.27
N ALA A 16 15.37 7.64 50.65
CA ALA A 16 15.38 9.09 51.04
C ALA A 16 14.56 9.89 49.99
N HIS A 17 13.35 10.44 50.26
CA HIS A 17 12.94 11.68 50.94
C HIS A 17 13.20 13.03 50.20
N SER A 18 12.07 13.73 49.93
CA SER A 18 11.83 15.19 49.69
C SER A 18 11.54 15.65 48.22
N PRO A 19 10.83 16.78 48.00
CA PRO A 19 9.36 16.84 48.05
C PRO A 19 8.71 17.52 46.81
N THR A 20 7.48 17.12 46.49
CA THR A 20 6.58 17.81 45.56
C THR A 20 5.73 18.86 46.29
N PRO A 21 5.49 20.06 45.75
CA PRO A 21 4.45 20.95 46.26
C PRO A 21 3.12 20.67 45.55
N ALA A 22 2.08 20.40 46.33
CA ALA A 22 0.70 20.33 45.86
C ALA A 22 -0.12 21.49 46.45
N SER A 23 -0.87 22.14 45.56
CA SER A 23 -2.19 22.75 45.76
C SER A 23 -2.35 23.99 46.64
N SER A 24 -2.83 25.08 46.02
CA SER A 24 -3.85 25.94 46.63
C SER A 24 -5.03 26.12 45.69
N ARG A 25 -6.23 26.16 46.27
CA ARG A 25 -7.54 26.01 45.64
C ARG A 25 -8.24 27.39 45.50
N ARG A 26 -8.94 27.53 44.36
CA ARG A 26 -10.26 28.19 44.12
C ARG A 26 -10.34 29.73 44.03
N PRO A 27 -11.43 30.33 43.45
CA PRO A 27 -12.60 29.74 42.75
C PRO A 27 -12.93 30.36 41.35
N SER A 28 -13.85 29.69 40.67
CA SER A 28 -14.58 30.06 39.44
C SER A 28 -15.59 31.21 39.62
N LEU A 29 -15.73 32.08 38.60
CA LEU A 29 -16.90 32.93 38.37
C LEU A 29 -17.09 33.21 36.87
N ASP A 30 -18.31 33.60 36.55
CA ASP A 30 -19.14 33.25 35.40
C ASP A 30 -18.79 33.69 33.98
N THR A 31 -19.40 32.91 33.09
CA THR A 31 -19.84 33.18 31.73
C THR A 31 -20.34 34.60 31.45
N LEU A 32 -19.88 35.19 30.35
CA LEU A 32 -20.71 36.08 29.53
C LEU A 32 -20.68 35.62 28.07
N ASN A 33 -21.86 35.19 27.65
CA ASN A 33 -22.32 34.94 26.30
C ASN A 33 -22.56 36.26 25.57
N THR A 34 -22.05 36.42 24.34
CA THR A 34 -22.71 37.26 23.34
C THR A 34 -22.38 36.77 21.92
N ASN A 35 -23.41 36.27 21.26
CA ASN A 35 -23.46 35.89 19.86
C ASN A 35 -23.82 37.13 19.01
N VAL A 36 -22.96 37.56 18.08
CA VAL A 36 -23.32 38.40 16.92
C VAL A 36 -22.43 38.00 15.74
N GLY A 37 -23.05 37.65 14.62
CA GLY A 37 -22.38 37.26 13.38
C GLY A 37 -22.01 38.43 12.45
N GLY A 38 -21.34 38.07 11.36
CA GLY A 38 -21.28 38.85 10.12
C GLY A 38 -19.95 39.52 9.80
N GLY A 39 -19.37 39.15 8.64
CA GLY A 39 -18.76 40.12 7.72
C GLY A 39 -17.27 40.44 7.86
N LEU A 40 -16.50 39.98 6.87
CA LEU A 40 -15.54 40.76 6.06
C LEU A 40 -14.71 41.85 6.77
N SER A 41 -13.39 41.67 6.83
CA SER A 41 -12.39 42.52 6.13
C SER A 41 -11.03 42.50 6.82
N ALA A 42 -10.01 42.43 5.97
CA ALA A 42 -8.62 42.67 6.29
C ALA A 42 -8.44 44.01 7.01
N SER A 43 -7.75 44.00 8.15
CA SER A 43 -7.27 45.21 8.81
C SER A 43 -5.76 45.13 8.97
N SER A 44 -5.14 45.95 8.14
CA SER A 44 -3.79 46.48 8.15
C SER A 44 -3.28 46.84 9.55
N THR A 45 -2.03 46.49 9.85
CA THR A 45 -1.24 47.15 10.90
C THR A 45 -0.05 47.87 10.27
N PRO A 46 0.36 49.03 10.83
CA PRO A 46 1.01 50.08 10.07
C PRO A 46 2.51 49.84 9.87
N SER A 47 2.94 50.12 8.64
CA SER A 47 4.33 50.19 8.23
C SER A 47 5.01 51.39 8.88
N THR A 48 5.89 51.14 9.86
CA THR A 48 6.93 52.12 10.22
C THR A 48 8.07 51.94 9.24
N ALA A 49 8.15 52.88 8.29
CA ALA A 49 9.28 53.04 7.39
C ALA A 49 10.53 53.39 8.21
N ARG A 50 11.42 52.41 8.42
CA ARG A 50 12.83 52.65 8.71
C ARG A 50 13.62 52.20 7.48
N ALA A 51 14.27 53.16 6.84
CA ALA A 51 15.09 52.97 5.65
C ALA A 51 16.06 51.80 5.84
N VAL A 52 15.92 50.78 4.99
CA VAL A 52 16.86 49.66 4.89
C VAL A 52 17.73 49.92 3.67
N SER A 53 19.03 50.06 3.92
CA SER A 53 20.09 50.08 2.90
C SER A 53 19.92 48.93 1.90
N PRO A 54 20.30 49.10 0.62
CA PRO A 54 20.10 48.06 -0.38
C PRO A 54 21.15 46.96 -0.18
N SER A 55 20.86 45.95 0.64
CA SER A 55 21.71 44.77 0.70
C SER A 55 21.44 43.91 -0.54
N LEU A 56 22.50 43.59 -1.29
CA LEU A 56 22.47 42.73 -2.48
C LEU A 56 22.25 41.23 -2.16
N HIS A 57 22.07 40.90 -0.88
CA HIS A 57 22.04 39.55 -0.33
C HIS A 57 20.70 38.78 -0.41
N PRO A 58 19.50 39.40 -0.48
CA PRO A 58 18.24 38.66 -0.57
C PRO A 58 18.09 37.90 -1.91
N ARG A 59 18.77 38.35 -2.97
CA ARG A 59 18.69 37.74 -4.29
C ARG A 59 19.53 36.46 -4.41
N ARG A 60 20.66 36.38 -3.71
CA ARG A 60 21.59 35.24 -3.76
C ARG A 60 21.00 34.01 -3.07
N ASN A 61 20.40 34.19 -1.88
CA ASN A 61 19.72 33.11 -1.16
C ASN A 61 18.51 32.57 -1.93
N ARG A 62 17.81 33.43 -2.67
CA ARG A 62 16.67 32.99 -3.49
C ARG A 62 17.08 32.17 -4.71
N THR A 63 18.26 32.41 -5.28
CA THR A 63 18.80 31.60 -6.38
C THR A 63 19.29 30.24 -5.88
N ALA A 64 20.03 30.21 -4.78
CA ALA A 64 20.51 28.95 -4.18
C ALA A 64 19.37 27.99 -3.79
N LEU A 65 18.27 28.53 -3.26
CA LEU A 65 17.08 27.73 -2.95
C LEU A 65 16.34 27.25 -4.21
N ARG A 66 16.39 28.00 -5.31
CA ARG A 66 15.78 27.56 -6.58
C ARG A 66 16.55 26.41 -7.21
N ASP A 67 17.87 26.46 -7.14
CA ASP A 67 18.74 25.42 -7.67
C ASP A 67 18.64 24.13 -6.83
N TYR A 68 18.55 24.24 -5.50
CA TYR A 68 18.40 23.09 -4.59
C TYR A 68 17.09 22.31 -4.77
N TYR A 69 16.00 23.01 -5.13
CA TYR A 69 14.70 22.39 -5.38
C TYR A 69 14.38 22.20 -6.87
N ASN A 70 15.37 22.39 -7.75
CA ASN A 70 15.24 22.32 -9.21
C ASN A 70 14.06 23.12 -9.77
N LEU A 71 13.71 24.24 -9.13
CA LEU A 71 12.59 25.08 -9.52
C LEU A 71 13.00 25.95 -10.71
N ARG A 72 12.84 25.39 -11.91
CA ARG A 72 13.12 26.07 -13.17
C ARG A 72 12.33 27.39 -13.24
N PRO A 73 12.96 28.53 -13.56
CA PRO A 73 12.22 29.76 -13.78
C PRO A 73 11.28 29.56 -14.97
N SER A 74 9.98 29.76 -14.74
CA SER A 74 8.99 29.91 -15.81
C SER A 74 9.26 31.25 -16.53
N ALA A 75 10.25 31.23 -17.40
CA ALA A 75 10.61 32.30 -18.33
C ALA A 75 11.46 31.69 -19.46
N ALA A 76 10.90 30.68 -20.11
CA ALA A 76 11.37 30.20 -21.40
C ALA A 76 10.16 29.61 -22.14
N ASP A 77 9.32 30.49 -22.67
CA ASP A 77 8.45 30.15 -23.79
C ASP A 77 8.34 31.39 -24.71
N PRO A 78 8.70 31.30 -26.00
CA PRO A 78 8.72 32.43 -26.91
C PRO A 78 7.43 32.46 -27.73
N SER A 79 6.28 32.79 -27.13
CA SER A 79 5.04 33.12 -27.86
C SER A 79 3.96 33.64 -26.89
N GLY A 80 3.43 34.85 -27.12
CA GLY A 80 2.15 35.27 -26.55
C GLY A 80 2.13 36.64 -25.86
N ASN A 81 1.41 37.58 -26.49
CA ASN A 81 1.06 38.92 -26.02
C ASN A 81 0.52 39.00 -24.58
N GLY A 82 0.81 40.12 -23.90
CA GLY A 82 0.03 40.59 -22.76
C GLY A 82 0.76 41.61 -21.89
N SER A 83 0.38 42.88 -22.02
CA SER A 83 0.77 44.05 -21.21
C SER A 83 0.84 43.76 -19.70
N THR A 84 1.72 44.37 -18.91
CA THR A 84 1.41 45.67 -18.26
C THR A 84 2.55 46.10 -17.29
N PHE A 85 2.90 47.39 -17.33
CA PHE A 85 3.74 48.23 -16.44
C PHE A 85 5.22 47.88 -16.18
N ARG A 86 6.10 48.43 -17.04
CA ARG A 86 7.50 48.74 -16.69
C ARG A 86 7.59 50.21 -16.24
N SER A 87 7.92 50.45 -14.97
CA SER A 87 8.27 51.80 -14.50
C SER A 87 9.70 52.13 -14.91
N ARG A 88 9.80 53.23 -15.67
CA ARG A 88 10.98 53.90 -16.19
C ARG A 88 11.71 54.61 -15.04
N SER A 89 13.00 54.33 -14.86
CA SER A 89 13.90 55.20 -14.09
C SER A 89 15.15 55.51 -14.93
N ILE A 90 15.37 56.80 -15.10
CA ILE A 90 16.41 57.43 -15.93
C ILE A 90 17.72 57.48 -15.13
N PRO A 91 18.87 57.03 -15.65
CA PRO A 91 20.17 57.35 -15.07
C PRO A 91 20.56 58.78 -15.46
N ARG A 92 20.65 59.68 -14.48
CA ARG A 92 21.18 61.04 -14.68
C ARG A 92 22.69 60.99 -14.48
N HIS A 93 23.42 61.20 -15.56
CA HIS A 93 24.87 61.39 -15.59
C HIS A 93 25.17 62.82 -15.10
N THR A 94 25.96 62.95 -14.05
CA THR A 94 26.75 64.16 -13.80
C THR A 94 28.15 63.72 -13.40
N ASP A 95 29.02 63.85 -14.40
CA ASP A 95 30.47 63.89 -14.30
C ASP A 95 30.88 65.16 -13.54
N ALA A 96 31.70 64.99 -12.50
CA ALA A 96 32.54 66.03 -11.91
C ALA A 96 33.60 65.39 -11.00
N GLY A 97 34.80 65.15 -11.57
CA GLY A 97 36.08 65.51 -10.95
C GLY A 97 36.57 64.76 -9.70
N ASP A 98 37.42 63.76 -9.93
CA ASP A 98 38.79 63.66 -9.41
C ASP A 98 39.11 64.29 -8.03
N MET A 99 39.33 63.43 -7.02
CA MET A 99 40.52 63.51 -6.17
C MET A 99 40.91 62.12 -5.69
N SER A 100 42.12 61.73 -6.04
CA SER A 100 42.80 60.49 -5.68
C SER A 100 43.00 60.34 -4.17
N SER A 101 42.54 59.23 -3.60
CA SER A 101 43.07 58.67 -2.34
C SER A 101 42.84 57.15 -2.34
N PRO A 102 43.84 56.33 -2.67
CA PRO A 102 43.71 54.88 -2.65
C PRO A 102 44.19 54.33 -1.31
N SER A 103 43.34 54.37 -0.28
CA SER A 103 43.45 53.39 0.82
C SER A 103 42.23 53.39 1.72
N SER A 104 41.87 52.21 2.20
CA SER A 104 40.70 51.91 3.04
C SER A 104 39.36 51.91 2.31
N VAL A 105 39.33 51.26 1.15
CA VAL A 105 38.18 50.41 0.79
C VAL A 105 37.98 49.45 1.97
N VAL A 106 36.91 49.71 2.70
CA VAL A 106 36.38 48.86 3.75
C VAL A 106 36.16 47.48 3.12
N ALA A 107 37.10 46.57 3.38
CA ALA A 107 37.00 45.16 3.05
C ALA A 107 35.83 44.57 3.87
N THR A 108 34.63 44.63 3.31
CA THR A 108 33.42 44.00 3.84
C THR A 108 33.33 42.52 3.43
N GLY A 109 34.48 41.86 3.36
CA GLY A 109 34.66 40.44 3.60
C GLY A 109 35.68 40.37 4.74
N THR A 110 35.17 40.33 5.97
CA THR A 110 35.91 40.67 7.19
C THR A 110 37.02 39.64 7.42
N GLU A 111 38.23 40.11 7.68
CA GLU A 111 39.34 39.28 8.20
C GLU A 111 38.90 38.41 9.40
N LEU A 112 37.90 38.89 10.14
CA LEU A 112 37.21 38.24 11.26
C LEU A 112 36.45 36.95 10.90
N ASP A 113 35.98 36.79 9.66
CA ASP A 113 35.19 35.62 9.22
C ASP A 113 36.07 34.53 8.59
N SER A 114 37.40 34.71 8.61
CA SER A 114 38.34 33.73 8.06
C SER A 114 38.44 32.48 8.96
N PRO A 115 38.53 31.26 8.39
CA PRO A 115 38.63 30.03 9.17
C PRO A 115 39.95 29.93 9.97
N ASP A 116 40.99 30.63 9.52
CA ASP A 116 42.32 30.69 10.16
C ASP A 116 42.49 31.99 10.99
N PHE A 117 41.38 32.57 11.47
CA PHE A 117 41.41 33.83 12.22
C PHE A 117 42.22 33.71 13.51
N ASP A 118 43.28 34.53 13.63
CA ASP A 118 44.05 34.70 14.86
C ASP A 118 43.68 36.02 15.56
N PRO A 119 42.96 35.97 16.70
CA PRO A 119 42.56 37.16 17.42
C PRO A 119 43.75 38.02 17.88
N GLN A 120 44.86 37.39 18.27
CA GLN A 120 46.01 38.11 18.81
C GLN A 120 46.72 38.90 17.71
N ARG A 121 46.93 38.29 16.54
CA ARG A 121 47.50 38.97 15.37
C ARG A 121 46.61 40.13 14.91
N TYR A 122 45.30 39.92 14.85
CA TYR A 122 44.34 40.96 14.47
C TYR A 122 44.36 42.15 15.43
N ILE A 123 44.31 41.90 16.75
CA ILE A 123 44.37 42.96 17.77
C ILE A 123 45.70 43.71 17.71
N ASN A 124 46.83 42.99 17.61
CA ASN A 124 48.15 43.61 17.51
C ASN A 124 48.28 44.47 16.25
N HIS A 125 47.75 44.00 15.12
CA HIS A 125 47.70 44.78 13.89
C HIS A 125 46.84 46.03 14.05
N LEU A 126 45.64 45.90 14.63
CA LEU A 126 44.72 47.01 14.85
C LEU A 126 45.31 48.08 15.78
N LEU A 127 45.98 47.67 16.86
CA LEU A 127 46.62 48.60 17.81
C LEU A 127 47.86 49.29 17.24
N THR A 128 48.59 48.64 16.32
CA THR A 128 49.80 49.22 15.71
C THR A 128 49.52 50.12 14.53
N THR A 129 48.46 49.86 13.75
CA THR A 129 48.15 50.62 12.53
C THR A 129 47.08 51.69 12.71
N SER A 130 46.24 51.59 13.76
CA SER A 130 45.05 52.42 13.90
C SER A 130 45.13 53.38 15.09
N SER A 131 44.44 54.51 14.97
CA SER A 131 44.29 55.50 16.06
C SER A 131 43.39 54.98 17.19
N LEU A 132 43.48 55.56 18.39
CA LEU A 132 42.61 55.20 19.51
C LEU A 132 41.10 55.35 19.18
N ALA A 133 40.73 56.41 18.44
CA ALA A 133 39.34 56.65 18.05
C ALA A 133 38.80 55.54 17.14
N THR A 134 39.63 55.03 16.23
CA THR A 134 39.29 53.91 15.35
C THR A 134 39.18 52.59 16.11
N VAL A 135 40.04 52.37 17.12
CA VAL A 135 39.98 51.19 17.99
C VAL A 135 38.69 51.18 18.81
N LEU A 136 38.31 52.30 19.44
CA LEU A 136 37.07 52.41 20.21
C LEU A 136 35.81 52.24 19.34
N LYS A 137 35.86 52.72 18.09
CA LYS A 137 34.78 52.50 17.13
C LYS A 137 34.66 51.02 16.75
N ALA A 138 35.79 50.36 16.49
CA ALA A 138 35.83 48.93 16.20
C ALA A 138 35.30 48.10 17.38
N GLU A 139 35.67 48.44 18.61
CA GLU A 139 35.14 47.80 19.83
C GLU A 139 33.61 47.94 19.90
N ASN A 140 33.08 49.15 19.75
CA ASN A 140 31.63 49.37 19.81
C ASN A 140 30.88 48.60 18.72
N THR A 141 31.44 48.55 17.51
CA THR A 141 30.88 47.75 16.41
C THR A 141 30.90 46.26 16.75
N LEU A 142 32.03 45.72 17.21
CA LEU A 142 32.15 44.31 17.59
C LEU A 142 31.20 43.93 18.73
N VAL A 143 31.04 44.78 19.75
CA VAL A 143 30.08 44.56 20.83
C VAL A 143 28.64 44.54 20.31
N GLY A 144 28.32 45.41 19.34
CA GLY A 144 27.03 45.41 18.65
C GLY A 144 26.80 44.14 17.84
N ASP A 145 27.81 43.70 17.10
CA ASP A 145 27.76 42.51 16.26
C ASP A 145 27.63 41.25 17.12
N ILE A 146 28.38 41.12 18.22
CA ILE A 146 28.25 40.01 19.18
C ILE A 146 26.82 39.88 19.70
N LYS A 147 26.20 40.99 20.11
CA LYS A 147 24.82 40.99 20.62
C LYS A 147 23.82 40.63 19.53
N THR A 148 24.03 41.13 18.32
CA THR A 148 23.16 40.85 17.17
C THR A 148 23.26 39.38 16.79
N LEU A 149 24.46 38.84 16.63
CA LEU A 149 24.72 37.44 16.33
C LEU A 149 24.18 36.49 17.41
N ASP A 150 24.30 36.85 18.69
CA ASP A 150 23.69 36.07 19.78
C ASP A 150 22.15 36.06 19.68
N SER A 151 21.55 37.20 19.37
CA SER A 151 20.10 37.30 19.18
C SER A 151 19.62 36.50 17.96
N GLU A 152 20.36 36.54 16.85
CA GLU A 152 20.07 35.77 15.65
C GLU A 152 20.23 34.27 15.89
N ARG A 153 21.31 33.86 16.57
CA ARG A 153 21.52 32.47 16.99
C ARG A 153 20.35 31.97 17.83
N LYS A 154 19.93 32.75 18.83
CA LYS A 154 18.77 32.39 19.66
C LYS A 154 17.51 32.28 18.82
N ALA A 155 17.24 33.24 17.94
CA ALA A 155 16.08 33.22 17.06
C ALA A 155 16.05 31.96 16.16
N LEU A 156 17.19 31.57 15.59
CA LEU A 156 17.32 30.35 14.79
C LEU A 156 17.04 29.09 15.61
N VAL A 157 17.57 29.04 16.84
CA VAL A 157 17.34 27.91 17.75
C VAL A 157 15.86 27.81 18.13
N TYR A 158 15.21 28.93 18.45
CA TYR A 158 13.77 28.95 18.74
C TYR A 158 12.92 28.56 17.54
N ASP A 159 13.25 29.03 16.35
CA ASP A 159 12.55 28.65 15.12
C ASP A 159 12.71 27.16 14.82
N ASN A 160 13.91 26.62 14.97
CA ASN A 160 14.17 25.19 14.76
C ASN A 160 13.42 24.31 15.76
N TYR A 161 13.48 24.63 17.07
CA TYR A 161 12.74 23.89 18.08
C TYR A 161 11.22 24.04 17.90
N SER A 162 10.74 25.23 17.55
CA SER A 162 9.31 25.45 17.27
C SER A 162 8.84 24.61 16.08
N LYS A 163 9.65 24.49 15.03
CA LYS A 163 9.37 23.63 13.88
C LYS A 163 9.36 22.15 14.27
N LEU A 164 10.34 21.71 15.07
CA LEU A 164 10.40 20.33 15.54
C LEU A 164 9.19 19.97 16.41
N ILE A 165 8.80 20.85 17.33
CA ILE A 165 7.60 20.69 18.16
C ILE A 165 6.35 20.59 17.27
N ARG A 166 6.18 21.50 16.30
CA ARG A 166 5.04 21.45 15.36
C ARG A 166 5.03 20.16 14.53
N ALA A 167 6.19 19.68 14.08
CA ALA A 167 6.29 18.42 13.35
C ALA A 167 5.89 17.24 14.22
N VAL A 168 6.38 17.17 15.46
CA VAL A 168 6.02 16.13 16.43
C VAL A 168 4.53 16.18 16.76
N GLU A 169 3.96 17.35 16.98
CA GLU A 169 2.51 17.51 17.18
C GLU A 169 1.70 17.05 15.96
N THR A 170 2.17 17.36 14.75
CA THR A 170 1.53 16.92 13.50
C THR A 170 1.57 15.40 13.37
N ILE A 171 2.72 14.76 13.66
CA ILE A 171 2.84 13.30 13.72
C ILE A 171 1.89 12.72 14.77
N GLY A 172 1.81 13.35 15.95
CA GLY A 172 0.89 12.94 17.01
C GLY A 172 -0.59 13.07 16.63
N LYS A 173 -0.95 14.10 15.86
CA LYS A 173 -2.30 14.27 15.29
C LYS A 173 -2.56 13.24 14.19
N MET A 174 -1.61 13.00 13.28
CA MET A 174 -1.71 11.97 12.25
C MET A 174 -1.93 10.59 12.85
N ARG A 175 -1.13 10.22 13.87
CA ARG A 175 -1.26 8.95 14.59
C ARG A 175 -2.64 8.82 15.23
N ARG A 176 -3.06 9.81 16.03
CA ARG A 176 -4.41 9.82 16.62
C ARG A 176 -5.50 9.72 15.56
N SER A 177 -5.36 10.43 14.44
CA SER A 177 -6.34 10.37 13.36
C SER A 177 -6.35 9.04 12.60
N MET A 178 -5.27 8.27 12.65
CA MET A 178 -5.16 6.91 12.10
C MET A 178 -5.73 5.87 13.08
N ASP A 179 -5.50 6.08 14.38
CA ASP A 179 -6.09 5.29 15.46
C ASP A 179 -7.62 5.50 15.52
N GLU A 180 -8.08 6.76 15.44
CA GLU A 180 -9.49 7.16 15.51
C GLU A 180 -10.28 6.82 14.23
N ARG A 181 -9.66 6.95 13.04
CA ARG A 181 -10.25 6.38 11.81
C ARG A 181 -10.15 4.86 11.74
N GLY A 182 -9.46 4.23 12.70
CA GLY A 182 -9.31 2.79 12.77
C GLY A 182 -8.92 2.21 11.42
N ALA A 183 -7.82 2.63 10.81
CA ALA A 183 -7.36 2.05 9.54
C ALA A 183 -7.25 0.50 9.59
N PRO A 184 -6.90 -0.13 10.73
CA PRO A 184 -7.04 -1.59 10.88
C PRO A 184 -8.51 -2.05 10.96
N LEU A 185 -9.38 -1.27 11.61
CA LEU A 185 -10.77 -1.63 11.91
C LEU A 185 -11.74 -1.40 10.73
N THR A 186 -11.47 -0.41 9.87
CA THR A 186 -12.25 -0.13 8.66
C THR A 186 -12.02 -1.18 7.60
N MET A 187 -10.79 -1.70 7.47
CA MET A 187 -10.51 -2.83 6.60
C MET A 187 -11.16 -4.13 7.12
N THR A 188 -11.18 -4.38 8.44
CA THR A 188 -11.92 -5.54 9.00
C THR A 188 -13.43 -5.39 8.89
N LYS A 189 -13.97 -4.16 8.92
CA LYS A 189 -15.41 -3.93 8.83
C LYS A 189 -15.98 -4.23 7.44
N THR A 190 -15.17 -4.09 6.39
CA THR A 190 -15.58 -4.41 5.01
C THR A 190 -15.14 -5.82 4.58
N LEU A 191 -13.94 -6.25 4.99
CA LEU A 191 -13.41 -7.54 4.61
C LEU A 191 -14.05 -8.70 5.39
N GLY A 192 -14.42 -8.48 6.66
CA GLY A 192 -15.07 -9.51 7.48
C GLY A 192 -16.37 -10.06 6.85
N PRO A 193 -17.34 -9.19 6.48
CA PRO A 193 -18.56 -9.63 5.81
C PRO A 193 -18.31 -10.27 4.44
N ALA A 194 -17.32 -9.77 3.68
CA ALA A 194 -16.97 -10.35 2.37
C ALA A 194 -16.38 -11.77 2.50
N ILE A 195 -15.50 -11.99 3.48
CA ILE A 195 -14.95 -13.32 3.78
C ILE A 195 -16.05 -14.26 4.27
N ALA A 196 -16.97 -13.79 5.12
CA ALA A 196 -18.11 -14.58 5.57
C ALA A 196 -19.01 -15.01 4.40
N PHE A 197 -19.31 -14.10 3.48
CA PHE A 197 -20.09 -14.41 2.27
C PHE A 197 -19.39 -15.42 1.35
N VAL A 198 -18.07 -15.27 1.15
CA VAL A 198 -17.29 -16.23 0.36
C VAL A 198 -17.25 -17.60 1.03
N ALA A 199 -17.15 -17.65 2.35
CA ALA A 199 -17.19 -18.92 3.09
C ALA A 199 -18.56 -19.60 2.95
N GLU A 200 -19.66 -18.85 3.11
CA GLU A 200 -21.02 -19.38 2.96
C GLU A 200 -21.29 -19.91 1.54
N THR A 201 -20.94 -19.13 0.52
CA THR A 201 -21.06 -19.56 -0.89
C THR A 201 -20.19 -20.78 -1.19
N ALA A 202 -18.94 -20.82 -0.70
CA ALA A 202 -18.08 -21.99 -0.86
C ALA A 202 -18.69 -23.25 -0.19
N THR A 203 -19.28 -23.12 1.00
CA THR A 203 -19.96 -24.26 1.65
C THR A 203 -21.16 -24.75 0.87
N GLY A 204 -21.95 -23.85 0.27
CA GLY A 204 -23.06 -24.21 -0.61
C GLY A 204 -22.60 -24.98 -1.86
N LEU A 205 -21.54 -24.50 -2.52
CA LEU A 205 -20.96 -25.17 -3.69
C LEU A 205 -20.37 -26.55 -3.35
N ILE A 206 -19.77 -26.71 -2.16
CA ILE A 206 -19.24 -28.00 -1.71
C ILE A 206 -20.41 -28.99 -1.53
N GLN A 207 -21.48 -28.58 -0.86
CA GLN A 207 -22.66 -29.43 -0.67
C GLN A 207 -23.32 -29.79 -2.01
N GLU A 208 -23.52 -28.82 -2.91
CA GLU A 208 -24.07 -29.07 -4.24
C GLU A 208 -23.17 -30.00 -5.06
N GLY A 209 -21.86 -29.79 -5.03
CA GLY A 209 -20.88 -30.65 -5.69
C GLY A 209 -20.89 -32.08 -5.15
N GLU A 210 -20.98 -32.26 -3.84
CA GLU A 210 -21.10 -33.58 -3.20
C GLU A 210 -22.40 -34.27 -3.58
N GLU A 211 -23.53 -33.57 -3.60
CA GLU A 211 -24.82 -34.09 -4.05
C GLU A 211 -24.79 -34.52 -5.52
N GLN A 212 -24.21 -33.70 -6.39
CA GLN A 212 -24.09 -34.01 -7.81
C GLN A 212 -23.17 -35.22 -8.06
N GLN A 213 -22.05 -35.31 -7.35
CA GLN A 213 -21.19 -36.48 -7.39
C GLN A 213 -21.89 -37.73 -6.87
N ARG A 214 -22.68 -37.61 -5.81
CA ARG A 214 -23.46 -38.72 -5.27
C ARG A 214 -24.49 -39.22 -6.28
N ARG A 215 -25.28 -38.32 -6.89
CA ARG A 215 -26.24 -38.68 -7.94
C ARG A 215 -25.57 -39.34 -9.14
N MET A 216 -24.41 -38.85 -9.56
CA MET A 216 -23.64 -39.45 -10.66
C MET A 216 -23.12 -40.85 -10.30
N ARG A 217 -22.65 -41.05 -9.07
CA ARG A 217 -22.23 -42.38 -8.59
C ARG A 217 -23.39 -43.36 -8.52
N GLU A 218 -24.54 -42.93 -8.02
CA GLU A 218 -25.76 -43.74 -7.95
C GLU A 218 -26.24 -44.12 -9.37
N ALA A 219 -26.31 -43.16 -10.30
CA ALA A 219 -26.68 -43.42 -11.70
C ALA A 219 -25.70 -44.36 -12.41
N LYS A 220 -24.39 -44.20 -12.18
CA LYS A 220 -23.37 -45.10 -12.74
C LYS A 220 -23.44 -46.51 -12.15
N ALA A 221 -23.83 -46.64 -10.88
CA ALA A 221 -24.02 -47.92 -10.24
C ALA A 221 -25.24 -48.66 -10.82
N THR A 222 -26.37 -47.97 -11.01
CA THR A 222 -27.58 -48.57 -11.60
C THR A 222 -27.35 -48.94 -13.07
N ASP A 223 -26.75 -48.05 -13.87
CA ASP A 223 -26.38 -48.31 -15.26
C ASP A 223 -25.48 -49.55 -15.39
N GLY A 224 -24.48 -49.68 -14.51
CA GLY A 224 -23.63 -50.87 -14.47
C GLY A 224 -24.37 -52.16 -14.13
N THR A 225 -25.39 -52.11 -13.25
CA THR A 225 -26.21 -53.28 -12.95
C THR A 225 -27.18 -53.63 -14.07
N ASP A 226 -27.77 -52.64 -14.73
CA ASP A 226 -28.76 -52.86 -15.78
C ASP A 226 -28.09 -53.34 -17.06
N ARG A 227 -26.91 -52.80 -17.40
CA ARG A 227 -26.08 -53.33 -18.50
C ARG A 227 -25.71 -54.79 -18.29
N ARG A 228 -25.29 -55.17 -17.08
CA ARG A 228 -24.97 -56.58 -16.75
C ARG A 228 -26.19 -57.50 -16.78
N LYS A 229 -27.40 -57.00 -16.49
CA LYS A 229 -28.64 -57.78 -16.62
C LYS A 229 -28.96 -58.01 -18.10
N ALA A 230 -28.91 -56.98 -18.94
CA ALA A 230 -29.12 -57.10 -20.38
C ALA A 230 -28.11 -58.04 -21.05
N GLU A 231 -26.83 -57.96 -20.66
CA GLU A 231 -25.78 -58.89 -21.11
C GLU A 231 -26.08 -60.35 -20.70
N LYS A 232 -26.67 -60.59 -19.52
CA LYS A 232 -27.07 -61.94 -19.09
C LYS A 232 -28.29 -62.46 -19.83
N GLU A 233 -29.29 -61.62 -20.07
CA GLU A 233 -30.51 -61.98 -20.79
C GLU A 233 -30.21 -62.37 -22.24
N THR A 234 -29.33 -61.62 -22.91
CA THR A 234 -28.87 -61.97 -24.27
C THR A 234 -28.14 -63.31 -24.31
N VAL A 235 -27.25 -63.59 -23.34
CA VAL A 235 -26.59 -64.90 -23.23
C VAL A 235 -27.59 -66.02 -22.92
N GLN A 236 -28.55 -65.78 -22.03
CA GLN A 236 -29.61 -66.75 -21.70
C GLN A 236 -30.49 -67.08 -22.91
N TRP A 237 -30.79 -66.09 -23.76
CA TRP A 237 -31.56 -66.26 -24.98
C TRP A 237 -30.85 -67.14 -26.02
N VAL A 238 -29.54 -66.95 -26.19
CA VAL A 238 -28.69 -67.77 -27.07
C VAL A 238 -28.55 -69.20 -26.53
N LEU A 239 -28.39 -69.39 -25.22
CA LEU A 239 -28.33 -70.73 -24.61
C LEU A 239 -29.63 -71.52 -24.79
N GLY A 240 -30.79 -70.84 -24.84
CA GLY A 240 -32.08 -71.44 -25.11
C GLY A 240 -32.40 -71.68 -26.59
N ALA A 241 -31.48 -71.33 -27.51
CA ALA A 241 -31.65 -71.48 -28.95
C ALA A 241 -32.00 -72.90 -29.42
N PRO A 242 -31.27 -73.98 -29.05
CA PRO A 242 -31.50 -75.30 -29.62
C PRO A 242 -32.90 -75.85 -29.28
N SER A 243 -33.36 -75.70 -28.04
CA SER A 243 -34.70 -76.12 -27.63
C SER A 243 -35.81 -75.26 -28.25
N ARG A 244 -35.53 -73.98 -28.52
CA ARG A 244 -36.47 -73.08 -29.20
C ARG A 244 -36.62 -73.46 -30.68
N LEU A 245 -35.51 -73.77 -31.35
CA LEU A 245 -35.51 -74.25 -32.73
C LEU A 245 -36.25 -75.60 -32.85
N GLU A 246 -35.97 -76.56 -31.97
CA GLU A 246 -36.70 -77.85 -31.95
C GLU A 246 -38.22 -77.66 -31.78
N LYS A 247 -38.65 -76.68 -30.98
CA LYS A 247 -40.07 -76.38 -30.80
C LYS A 247 -40.71 -75.75 -32.04
N LEU A 248 -40.08 -74.74 -32.64
CA LEU A 248 -40.59 -74.08 -33.85
C LEU A 248 -40.70 -75.05 -35.03
N LEU A 249 -39.74 -75.97 -35.13
CA LEU A 249 -39.73 -77.06 -36.09
C LEU A 249 -40.88 -78.05 -35.83
N SER A 250 -41.12 -78.45 -34.57
CA SER A 250 -42.26 -79.32 -34.21
C SER A 250 -43.65 -78.70 -34.47
N GLU A 251 -43.73 -77.37 -34.52
CA GLU A 251 -44.96 -76.61 -34.82
C GLU A 251 -45.14 -76.37 -36.33
N GLY A 252 -44.19 -76.79 -37.18
CA GLY A 252 -44.22 -76.62 -38.64
C GLY A 252 -43.93 -75.20 -39.13
N LYS A 253 -43.28 -74.35 -38.30
CA LYS A 253 -42.95 -72.95 -38.62
C LYS A 253 -41.48 -72.81 -39.03
N GLU A 254 -41.16 -73.34 -40.20
CA GLU A 254 -39.79 -73.37 -40.73
C GLU A 254 -39.23 -71.96 -41.03
N ASP A 255 -40.08 -71.04 -41.48
CA ASP A 255 -39.69 -69.65 -41.78
C ASP A 255 -39.27 -68.87 -40.52
N GLU A 256 -39.93 -69.11 -39.37
CA GLU A 256 -39.55 -68.49 -38.10
C GLU A 256 -38.27 -69.13 -37.54
N ALA A 257 -38.11 -70.45 -37.71
CA ALA A 257 -36.91 -71.16 -37.27
C ALA A 257 -35.66 -70.76 -38.06
N THR A 258 -35.78 -70.52 -39.36
CA THR A 258 -34.66 -70.05 -40.22
C THR A 258 -34.23 -68.64 -39.84
N ASN A 259 -35.17 -67.72 -39.62
CA ASN A 259 -34.85 -66.36 -39.15
C ASN A 259 -34.21 -66.36 -37.76
N ASP A 260 -34.77 -67.12 -36.80
CA ASP A 260 -34.19 -67.25 -35.44
C ASP A 260 -32.75 -67.77 -35.51
N TRP A 261 -32.49 -68.76 -36.37
CA TRP A 261 -31.15 -69.31 -36.57
C TRP A 261 -30.18 -68.32 -37.19
N GLU A 262 -30.60 -67.50 -38.16
CA GLU A 262 -29.75 -66.47 -38.75
C GLU A 262 -29.32 -65.42 -37.71
N GLU A 263 -30.24 -64.96 -36.86
CA GLU A 263 -29.95 -64.03 -35.77
C GLU A 263 -28.97 -64.64 -34.75
N ILE A 264 -29.20 -65.90 -34.36
CA ILE A 264 -28.32 -66.64 -33.45
C ILE A 264 -26.94 -66.85 -34.08
N ARG A 265 -26.89 -67.24 -35.36
CA ARG A 265 -25.64 -67.47 -36.10
C ARG A 265 -24.79 -66.22 -36.16
N ASN A 266 -25.40 -65.07 -36.45
CA ASN A 266 -24.71 -63.78 -36.45
C ASN A 266 -24.12 -63.43 -35.07
N LEU A 267 -24.86 -63.70 -33.98
CA LEU A 267 -24.36 -63.53 -32.61
C LEU A 267 -23.23 -64.52 -32.27
N LEU A 268 -23.33 -65.78 -32.69
CA LEU A 268 -22.31 -66.81 -32.48
C LEU A 268 -21.03 -66.53 -33.29
N ASP A 269 -21.13 -65.93 -34.47
CA ASP A 269 -19.99 -65.45 -35.26
C ASP A 269 -19.31 -64.26 -34.58
N THR A 270 -20.09 -63.36 -33.97
CA THR A 270 -19.56 -62.23 -33.17
C THR A 270 -18.89 -62.72 -31.88
N TRP A 271 -19.28 -63.89 -31.36
CA TRP A 271 -18.72 -64.52 -30.15
C TRP A 271 -17.69 -65.63 -30.44
N GLU A 272 -17.08 -65.63 -31.63
CA GLU A 272 -16.09 -66.64 -32.03
C GLU A 272 -14.90 -66.67 -31.04
N GLY A 273 -14.71 -67.81 -30.37
CA GLY A 273 -13.67 -68.02 -29.36
C GLY A 273 -14.15 -68.01 -27.90
N ALA A 274 -15.43 -67.69 -27.62
CA ALA A 274 -16.00 -67.87 -26.29
C ALA A 274 -16.30 -69.35 -25.98
N LYS A 275 -16.10 -69.76 -24.72
CA LYS A 275 -16.32 -71.15 -24.27
C LYS A 275 -17.78 -71.56 -24.47
N GLY A 276 -18.01 -72.71 -25.11
CA GLY A 276 -19.35 -73.28 -25.32
C GLY A 276 -20.09 -72.81 -26.59
N VAL A 277 -19.61 -71.76 -27.29
CA VAL A 277 -20.22 -71.25 -28.53
C VAL A 277 -20.22 -72.31 -29.64
N ALA A 278 -19.14 -73.07 -29.78
CA ALA A 278 -19.03 -74.16 -30.75
C ALA A 278 -20.01 -75.32 -30.47
N GLU A 279 -20.26 -75.62 -29.19
CA GLU A 279 -21.21 -76.66 -28.77
C GLU A 279 -22.66 -76.24 -29.07
N ILE A 280 -23.00 -74.98 -28.81
CA ILE A 280 -24.32 -74.40 -29.11
C ILE A 280 -24.55 -74.40 -30.63
N ARG A 281 -23.54 -74.01 -31.42
CA ARG A 281 -23.60 -74.04 -32.89
C ARG A 281 -23.90 -75.45 -33.40
N GLN A 282 -23.17 -76.45 -32.91
CA GLN A 282 -23.39 -77.85 -33.27
C GLN A 282 -24.78 -78.36 -32.83
N ALA A 283 -25.26 -77.97 -31.66
CA ALA A 283 -26.59 -78.34 -31.17
C ALA A 283 -27.71 -77.75 -32.03
N CYS A 284 -27.58 -76.49 -32.47
CA CYS A 284 -28.56 -75.83 -33.34
C CYS A 284 -28.52 -76.39 -34.77
N GLU A 285 -27.33 -76.67 -35.32
CA GLU A 285 -27.21 -77.36 -36.62
C GLU A 285 -27.83 -78.76 -36.58
N LYS A 286 -27.70 -79.47 -35.46
CA LYS A 286 -28.33 -80.78 -35.28
C LYS A 286 -29.85 -80.67 -35.15
N ALA A 287 -30.36 -79.62 -34.52
CA ALA A 287 -31.79 -79.35 -34.44
C ALA A 287 -32.38 -79.09 -35.84
N MET A 288 -31.70 -78.32 -36.69
CA MET A 288 -32.13 -78.07 -38.07
C MET A 288 -31.99 -79.27 -39.00
N LYS A 289 -30.91 -80.07 -38.89
CA LYS A 289 -30.70 -81.26 -39.74
C LYS A 289 -31.68 -82.40 -39.43
N ARG A 290 -32.36 -82.38 -38.29
CA ARG A 290 -33.25 -83.46 -37.86
C ARG A 290 -34.54 -83.54 -38.70
N ASP A 291 -34.92 -82.46 -39.38
CA ASP A 291 -36.09 -82.42 -40.28
C ASP A 291 -35.74 -82.66 -41.76
N GLU A 292 -34.45 -82.59 -42.14
CA GLU A 292 -34.04 -82.88 -43.53
C GLU A 292 -34.06 -84.38 -43.89
N THR A 293 -34.38 -85.26 -42.93
CA THR A 293 -34.57 -86.70 -43.20
C THR A 293 -36.05 -87.04 -43.33
N PRO A 294 -36.51 -87.52 -44.51
CA PRO A 294 -37.92 -87.85 -44.79
C PRO A 294 -38.44 -89.09 -44.06
#